data_AF-A0A379K493-F1
#
_entry.id   AF-A0A379K493-F1
#
_cell.length_a   1.000
_cell.length_b   1.000
_cell.length_c   1.000
_cell.angle_alpha   90.00
_cell.angle_beta   90.00
_cell.angle_gamma   90.00
#
_symmetry.space_group_name_H-M   'P 1'
#
loop_
_entity.id
_entity.type
_entity.pdbx_description
1 polymer ?
#
loop_
_entity_poly.entity_id
_entity_poly.type
_entity_poly.pdbx_seq_one_letter_code
_entity_poly.pdbx_strand_id
1 'polypeptide(L)'
;MTEPFMLDLHMYLGRLGYSSAPPPTLDTLRELQERHTAEFPFETLASMLRVPVEVEPAAVQDKLLRQGRGGYCFELNRLYLLLLQELGFDARGLTGRVVMGGPEDALPARTHMLVLVTLGAFATSPTSASAAWCPPVPCCSTVRPSRPRRMSLIV
;
A
#
# COMPACT_ATOMS: atom_id res chain seq x y z
N MET A 1 4.06 -28.83 2.15
CA MET A 1 4.26 -28.25 0.81
C MET A 1 3.41 -27.01 0.76
N THR A 2 4.01 -25.83 0.78
CA THR A 2 3.26 -24.57 0.71
C THR A 2 2.98 -24.33 -0.77
N GLU A 3 1.73 -24.53 -1.19
CA GLU A 3 1.30 -24.13 -2.53
C GLU A 3 1.61 -22.64 -2.72
N PRO A 4 2.19 -22.24 -3.86
CA PRO A 4 2.48 -20.83 -4.10
C PRO A 4 1.15 -20.06 -4.13
N PHE A 5 1.03 -19.07 -3.25
CA PHE A 5 -0.11 -18.17 -3.24
C PHE A 5 -0.22 -17.45 -4.58
N MET A 6 -1.43 -17.45 -5.15
CA MET A 6 -1.75 -16.73 -6.38
C MET A 6 -2.81 -15.67 -6.08
N LEU A 7 -2.50 -14.42 -6.40
CA LEU A 7 -3.44 -13.31 -6.28
C LEU A 7 -4.52 -13.43 -7.36
N ASP A 8 -5.78 -13.31 -6.98
CA ASP A 8 -6.89 -13.16 -7.92
C ASP A 8 -6.91 -11.72 -8.47
N LEU A 9 -6.01 -11.48 -9.42
CA LEU A 9 -5.79 -10.16 -10.01
C LEU A 9 -7.06 -9.61 -10.68
N HIS A 10 -7.85 -10.49 -11.32
CA HIS A 10 -9.08 -10.09 -11.99
C HIS A 10 -10.14 -9.61 -10.98
N MET A 11 -10.36 -10.36 -9.89
CA MET A 11 -11.31 -9.95 -8.86
C MET A 11 -10.86 -8.66 -8.16
N TYR A 12 -9.57 -8.52 -7.87
CA TYR A 12 -9.03 -7.31 -7.24
C TYR A 12 -9.20 -6.09 -8.16
N LEU A 13 -8.73 -6.17 -9.41
CA LEU A 13 -8.89 -5.08 -10.36
C LEU A 13 -10.37 -4.76 -10.62
N GLY A 14 -11.23 -5.78 -10.67
CA GLY A 14 -12.68 -5.62 -10.79
C GLY A 14 -13.29 -4.83 -9.63
N ARG A 15 -12.89 -5.10 -8.38
CA ARG A 15 -13.26 -4.31 -7.19
C ARG A 15 -12.82 -2.85 -7.31
N LEU A 16 -11.64 -2.63 -7.87
CA LEU A 16 -11.13 -1.28 -8.16
C LEU A 16 -11.74 -0.65 -9.42
N GLY A 17 -12.69 -1.31 -10.10
CA GLY A 17 -13.34 -0.77 -11.29
C GLY A 17 -12.46 -0.77 -12.55
N TYR A 18 -11.50 -1.70 -12.66
CA TYR A 18 -10.72 -1.94 -13.86
C TYR A 18 -11.19 -3.19 -14.59
N SER A 19 -11.31 -3.10 -15.92
CA SER A 19 -11.62 -4.26 -16.77
C SER A 19 -10.37 -5.00 -17.27
N SER A 20 -9.19 -4.37 -17.16
CA SER A 20 -7.90 -4.93 -17.55
C SER A 20 -6.77 -4.32 -16.72
N ALA A 21 -5.64 -5.00 -16.64
CA ALA A 21 -4.45 -4.51 -15.93
C ALA A 21 -3.95 -3.19 -16.57
N PRO A 22 -3.87 -2.08 -15.80
CA PRO A 22 -3.33 -0.82 -16.30
C PRO A 22 -1.79 -0.85 -16.36
N PRO A 23 -1.14 0.00 -17.17
CA PRO A 23 0.32 0.03 -17.28
C PRO A 23 0.98 0.59 -16.02
N PRO A 24 2.20 0.16 -15.65
CA PRO A 24 2.87 0.58 -14.41
C PRO A 24 3.45 2.01 -14.50
N THR A 25 2.57 3.01 -14.48
CA THR A 25 2.93 4.44 -14.56
C THR A 25 2.65 5.18 -13.25
N LEU A 26 3.17 6.41 -13.10
CA LEU A 26 2.87 7.24 -11.93
C LEU A 26 1.37 7.54 -11.83
N ASP A 27 0.72 7.86 -12.94
CA ASP A 27 -0.72 8.19 -12.93
C ASP A 27 -1.58 6.98 -12.55
N THR A 28 -1.22 5.80 -13.07
CA THR A 28 -1.84 4.54 -12.64
C THR A 28 -1.63 4.26 -11.16
N LEU A 29 -0.43 4.51 -10.63
CA LEU A 29 -0.14 4.31 -9.20
C LEU A 29 -0.99 5.23 -8.31
N ARG A 30 -1.18 6.49 -8.71
CA ARG A 30 -2.05 7.44 -7.99
C ARG A 30 -3.49 6.97 -7.99
N GLU A 31 -4.00 6.62 -9.17
CA GLU A 31 -5.37 6.17 -9.34
C GLU A 31 -5.65 4.87 -8.58
N LEU A 32 -4.72 3.90 -8.62
CA LEU A 32 -4.81 2.66 -7.85
C LEU A 32 -4.86 2.94 -6.34
N GLN A 33 -4.02 3.85 -5.83
CA GLN A 33 -4.00 4.19 -4.40
C GLN A 33 -5.32 4.84 -3.96
N GLU A 34 -5.83 5.78 -4.75
CA GLU A 34 -7.10 6.46 -4.48
C GLU A 34 -8.27 5.46 -4.46
N ARG A 35 -8.38 4.62 -5.50
CA ARG A 35 -9.44 3.61 -5.60
C ARG A 35 -9.30 2.54 -4.51
N HIS A 36 -8.09 2.13 -4.16
CA HIS A 36 -7.86 1.14 -3.10
C HIS A 36 -8.32 1.67 -1.73
N THR A 37 -7.97 2.91 -1.41
CA THR A 37 -8.37 3.53 -0.13
C THR A 37 -9.88 3.80 -0.07
N ALA A 38 -10.51 4.04 -1.22
CA ALA A 38 -11.96 4.24 -1.32
C ALA A 38 -12.75 2.91 -1.21
N GLU A 39 -12.26 1.83 -1.81
CA GLU A 39 -12.94 0.52 -1.84
C GLU A 39 -12.74 -0.27 -0.53
N PHE A 40 -11.53 -0.24 0.04
CA PHE A 40 -11.19 -1.06 1.21
C PHE A 40 -11.05 -0.20 2.49
N PRO A 41 -12.06 -0.22 3.37
CA PRO A 41 -12.01 0.60 4.58
C PRO A 41 -10.94 0.10 5.54
N PHE A 42 -10.29 1.05 6.23
CA PHE A 42 -9.44 0.72 7.36
C PHE A 42 -10.31 0.31 8.55
N GLU A 43 -10.16 -0.91 9.05
CA GLU A 43 -10.91 -1.41 10.20
C GLU A 43 -10.05 -2.25 11.16
N THR A 44 -10.37 -2.15 12.44
CA THR A 44 -9.66 -2.84 13.54
C THR A 44 -10.61 -3.74 14.33
N LEU A 45 -11.77 -4.12 13.76
CA LEU A 45 -12.84 -4.80 14.49
C LEU A 45 -12.40 -6.19 14.97
N ALA A 46 -11.65 -6.93 14.15
CA ALA A 46 -11.13 -8.24 14.55
C ALA A 46 -10.26 -8.15 15.80
N SER A 47 -9.34 -7.17 15.87
CA SER A 47 -8.52 -6.94 17.05
C SER A 47 -9.34 -6.47 18.26
N MET A 48 -10.33 -5.60 18.05
CA MET A 48 -11.23 -5.14 19.13
C MET A 48 -12.07 -6.29 19.71
N LEU A 49 -12.55 -7.18 18.85
CA LEU A 49 -13.32 -8.37 19.22
C LEU A 49 -12.44 -9.53 19.71
N ARG A 50 -11.10 -9.35 19.76
CA ARG A 50 -10.11 -10.37 20.12
C ARG A 50 -10.22 -11.64 19.29
N VAL A 51 -10.66 -11.50 18.05
CA VAL A 51 -10.65 -12.56 17.05
C VAL A 51 -9.26 -12.58 16.41
N PRO A 52 -8.70 -13.76 16.08
CA PRO A 52 -7.43 -13.85 15.36
C PRO A 52 -7.43 -13.03 14.08
N VAL A 53 -6.35 -12.28 13.87
CA VAL A 53 -6.15 -11.51 12.64
C VAL A 53 -5.19 -12.29 11.76
N GLU A 54 -5.74 -12.89 10.71
CA GLU A 54 -4.94 -13.66 9.75
C GLU A 54 -4.30 -12.72 8.74
N VAL A 55 -2.96 -12.70 8.73
CA VAL A 55 -2.16 -11.87 7.82
C VAL A 55 -1.60 -12.65 6.62
N GLU A 56 -1.95 -13.94 6.53
CA GLU A 56 -1.57 -14.77 5.40
C GLU A 56 -2.27 -14.28 4.12
N PRO A 57 -1.55 -14.16 2.97
CA PRO A 57 -2.12 -13.57 1.75
C PRO A 57 -3.44 -14.21 1.30
N ALA A 58 -3.58 -15.53 1.44
CA ALA A 58 -4.81 -16.25 1.08
C ALA A 58 -6.01 -15.83 1.93
N ALA A 59 -5.82 -15.69 3.24
CA ALA A 59 -6.87 -15.29 4.18
C ALA A 59 -7.26 -13.82 3.98
N VAL A 60 -6.26 -12.95 3.80
CA VAL A 60 -6.47 -11.53 3.54
C VAL A 60 -7.21 -11.32 2.23
N GLN A 61 -6.85 -12.05 1.16
CA GLN A 61 -7.56 -12.00 -0.11
C GLN A 61 -9.03 -12.39 0.04
N ASP A 62 -9.32 -13.49 0.74
CA ASP A 62 -10.70 -13.94 0.95
C ASP A 62 -11.51 -12.89 1.73
N LYS A 63 -10.94 -12.37 2.82
CA LYS A 63 -11.54 -11.34 3.66
C LYS A 63 -11.84 -10.06 2.89
N LEU A 64 -10.86 -9.53 2.15
CA LEU A 64 -11.02 -8.25 1.45
C LEU A 64 -11.87 -8.40 0.18
N LEU A 65 -11.55 -9.38 -0.68
CA LEU A 65 -12.15 -9.45 -2.01
C LEU A 65 -13.45 -10.24 -2.07
N ARG A 66 -13.62 -11.29 -1.24
CA ARG A 66 -14.85 -12.12 -1.24
C ARG A 66 -15.83 -11.68 -0.17
N GLN A 67 -15.38 -11.48 1.06
CA GLN A 67 -16.24 -11.09 2.17
C GLN A 67 -16.55 -9.58 2.18
N GLY A 68 -15.83 -8.77 1.39
CA GLY A 68 -16.06 -7.32 1.29
C GLY A 68 -15.76 -6.57 2.59
N ARG A 69 -14.86 -7.12 3.42
CA ARG A 69 -14.44 -6.49 4.67
C ARG A 69 -13.23 -5.59 4.43
N GLY A 70 -12.97 -4.73 5.42
CA GLY A 70 -11.74 -3.95 5.47
C GLY A 70 -10.61 -4.69 6.20
N GLY A 71 -9.56 -3.94 6.53
CA GLY A 71 -8.46 -4.46 7.35
C GLY A 71 -7.60 -3.37 7.96
N TYR A 72 -6.66 -3.78 8.79
CA TYR A 72 -5.62 -2.87 9.30
C TYR A 72 -4.40 -2.86 8.38
N CYS A 73 -3.40 -2.03 8.69
CA CYS A 73 -2.31 -1.71 7.75
C CYS A 73 -1.55 -2.93 7.20
N PHE A 74 -1.37 -4.01 7.96
CA PHE A 74 -0.69 -5.20 7.47
C PHE A 74 -1.53 -6.00 6.48
N GLU A 75 -2.86 -5.99 6.60
CA GLU A 75 -3.74 -6.70 5.64
C GLU A 75 -3.80 -5.92 4.33
N LEU A 76 -4.17 -4.64 4.42
CA LEU A 76 -4.35 -3.78 3.25
C LEU A 76 -3.04 -3.60 2.46
N ASN A 77 -1.96 -3.20 3.14
CA ASN A 77 -0.71 -2.90 2.44
C ASN A 77 0.02 -4.16 1.97
N ARG A 78 -0.22 -5.32 2.59
CA ARG A 78 0.31 -6.59 2.09
C ARG A 78 -0.37 -6.99 0.78
N LEU A 79 -1.69 -6.91 0.71
CA LEU A 79 -2.41 -7.27 -0.51
C LEU A 79 -2.15 -6.23 -1.62
N TYR A 80 -2.06 -4.95 -1.28
CA TYR A 80 -1.69 -3.89 -2.21
C TYR A 80 -0.26 -4.04 -2.75
N LEU A 81 0.71 -4.42 -1.91
CA LEU A 81 2.07 -4.76 -2.36
C LEU A 81 2.05 -5.87 -3.41
N LEU A 82 1.28 -6.94 -3.17
CA LEU A 82 1.17 -8.07 -4.10
C LEU A 82 0.53 -7.62 -5.42
N LEU A 83 -0.53 -6.81 -5.37
CA LEU A 83 -1.13 -6.21 -6.58
C LEU A 83 -0.11 -5.42 -7.40
N LEU A 84 0.66 -4.55 -6.75
CA LEU A 84 1.67 -3.73 -7.43
C LEU A 84 2.76 -4.59 -8.08
N GLN A 85 3.20 -5.65 -7.39
CA GLN A 85 4.19 -6.58 -7.93
C GLN A 85 3.65 -7.35 -9.15
N GLU A 86 2.40 -7.82 -9.10
CA GLU A 86 1.72 -8.49 -10.22
C GLU A 86 1.53 -7.54 -11.42
N LEU A 87 1.30 -6.25 -11.18
CA LEU A 87 1.23 -5.22 -12.22
C LEU A 87 2.60 -4.79 -12.78
N GLY A 88 3.70 -5.35 -12.25
CA GLY A 88 5.06 -5.09 -12.72
C GLY A 88 5.72 -3.84 -12.14
N PHE A 89 5.20 -3.28 -11.05
CA PHE A 89 5.90 -2.21 -10.32
C PHE A 89 7.10 -2.77 -9.52
N ASP A 90 8.18 -2.00 -9.46
CA ASP A 90 9.28 -2.23 -8.51
C ASP A 90 8.85 -1.79 -7.11
N ALA A 91 8.10 -2.67 -6.43
CA ALA A 91 7.48 -2.41 -5.13
C ALA A 91 8.06 -3.33 -4.03
N ARG A 92 8.30 -2.76 -2.84
CA ARG A 92 8.76 -3.50 -1.65
C ARG A 92 8.09 -3.02 -0.37
N GLY A 93 7.90 -3.93 0.58
CA GLY A 93 7.38 -3.61 1.90
C GLY A 93 8.41 -2.93 2.80
N LEU A 94 7.94 -1.97 3.60
CA LEU A 94 8.68 -1.31 4.67
C LEU A 94 7.90 -1.40 5.98
N THR A 95 8.58 -1.17 7.10
CA THR A 95 7.97 -1.04 8.42
C THR A 95 8.29 0.32 9.03
N GLY A 96 7.27 1.01 9.57
CA GLY A 96 7.36 2.32 10.19
C GLY A 96 7.00 2.30 11.68
N ARG A 97 7.34 3.40 12.36
CA ARG A 97 6.95 3.69 13.74
C ARG A 97 5.88 4.77 13.72
N VAL A 98 4.77 4.55 14.43
CA VAL A 98 3.71 5.55 14.55
C VAL A 98 4.06 6.48 15.71
N VAL A 99 4.42 7.73 15.40
CA VAL A 99 4.80 8.75 16.39
C VAL A 99 3.66 9.74 16.71
N MET A 100 2.52 9.61 16.03
CA MET A 100 1.36 10.49 16.20
C MET A 100 0.84 10.46 17.64
N GLY A 101 0.73 11.64 18.26
CA GLY A 101 0.24 11.79 19.63
C GLY A 101 1.21 11.34 20.73
N GLY A 102 2.46 10.99 20.38
CA GLY A 102 3.51 10.65 21.32
C GLY A 102 4.49 11.81 21.59
N PRO A 103 5.34 11.69 22.63
CA PRO A 103 6.48 12.59 22.85
C PRO A 103 7.42 12.63 21.64
N GLU A 104 8.06 13.77 21.38
CA GLU A 104 8.99 13.93 20.23
C GLU A 104 10.19 12.97 20.28
N ASP A 105 10.60 12.56 21.48
CA ASP A 105 11.70 11.65 21.76
C ASP A 105 11.27 10.18 21.89
N ALA A 106 9.97 9.90 21.74
CA ALA A 106 9.46 8.54 21.81
C ALA A 106 9.98 7.68 20.64
N LEU A 107 10.46 6.48 20.97
CA LEU A 107 10.88 5.46 20.00
C LEU A 107 9.94 4.25 20.03
N PRO A 108 8.66 4.41 19.62
CA PRO A 108 7.66 3.35 19.71
C PRO A 108 7.97 2.20 18.76
N ALA A 109 7.42 1.01 19.01
CA ALA A 109 7.66 -0.18 18.20
C ALA A 109 7.31 0.02 16.71
N ARG A 110 7.93 -0.78 15.83
CA ARG A 110 7.63 -0.77 14.39
C ARG A 110 6.34 -1.54 14.12
N THR A 111 5.20 -0.85 14.20
CA THR A 111 3.85 -1.42 14.17
C THR A 111 3.06 -1.05 12.91
N HIS A 112 3.69 -0.39 11.93
CA HIS A 112 3.03 0.01 10.69
C HIS A 112 3.73 -0.58 9.48
N MET A 113 2.98 -1.13 8.52
CA MET A 113 3.50 -1.57 7.23
C MET A 113 3.23 -0.49 6.17
N LEU A 114 4.21 -0.27 5.28
CA LEU A 114 4.14 0.69 4.18
C LEU A 114 4.64 0.02 2.90
N VAL A 115 4.27 0.54 1.73
CA VAL A 115 4.78 0.06 0.44
C VAL A 115 5.62 1.14 -0.24
N LEU A 116 6.88 0.82 -0.54
CA LEU A 116 7.75 1.68 -1.34
C LEU A 116 7.71 1.24 -2.79
N VAL A 117 7.29 2.13 -3.68
CA VAL A 117 7.37 1.94 -5.14
C VAL A 117 8.50 2.78 -5.71
N THR A 118 9.35 2.15 -6.52
CA THR A 118 10.43 2.79 -7.25
C THR A 118 10.02 2.94 -8.71
N LEU A 119 9.93 4.18 -9.18
CA LEU A 119 9.65 4.45 -10.59
C LEU A 119 10.95 4.83 -11.30
N GLY A 120 11.08 4.39 -12.56
CA GLY A 120 12.19 4.75 -13.43
C GLY A 120 12.32 6.27 -13.60
N ALA A 121 13.47 6.74 -14.09
CA ALA A 121 13.70 8.17 -14.30
C ALA A 121 12.66 8.74 -15.26
N PHE A 122 11.73 9.55 -14.75
CA PHE A 122 10.89 10.40 -15.58
C PHE A 122 11.78 11.47 -16.21
N ALA A 123 11.60 11.74 -17.51
CA ALA A 123 12.08 12.99 -18.09
C ALA A 123 11.35 14.12 -17.36
N THR A 124 12.03 14.79 -16.43
CA THR A 124 11.51 15.97 -15.76
C THR A 124 11.29 17.04 -16.80
N SER A 125 10.03 17.42 -17.07
CA SER A 125 9.79 18.78 -17.55
C SER A 125 10.30 19.73 -16.46
N PRO A 126 10.95 20.85 -16.82
CA PRO A 126 11.72 21.68 -15.88
C PRO A 126 10.90 22.44 -14.82
N THR A 127 9.62 22.13 -14.62
CA THR A 127 8.72 22.88 -13.72
C THR A 127 8.21 22.13 -12.49
N SER A 128 8.57 20.86 -12.25
CA SER A 128 8.22 20.19 -10.98
C SER A 128 9.46 19.90 -10.13
N ALA A 129 9.68 20.75 -9.13
CA ALA A 129 10.59 20.47 -8.03
C ALA A 129 10.10 19.23 -7.27
N SER A 130 11.03 18.36 -6.86
CA SER A 130 10.80 17.09 -6.17
C SER A 130 9.80 17.22 -5.00
N ALA A 131 8.58 16.76 -5.22
CA ALA A 131 7.61 16.49 -4.18
C ALA A 131 7.34 14.98 -4.17
N ALA A 132 7.66 14.32 -3.06
CA ALA A 132 6.99 13.07 -2.73
C ALA A 132 5.50 13.42 -2.61
N TRP A 133 4.70 13.02 -3.59
CA TRP A 133 3.26 13.25 -3.57
C TRP A 133 2.67 12.32 -2.50
N CYS A 134 1.99 12.88 -1.51
CA CYS A 134 1.36 12.15 -0.41
C CYS A 134 -0.09 12.62 -0.37
N PRO A 135 -1.09 11.78 -0.69
CA PRO A 135 -2.49 12.17 -0.50
C PRO A 135 -2.77 12.35 1.01
N PRO A 136 -3.83 13.09 1.39
CA PRO A 136 -4.13 13.40 2.79
C PRO A 136 -4.69 12.15 3.50
N VAL A 137 -3.81 11.25 3.91
CA VAL A 137 -4.08 10.23 4.93
C VAL A 137 -3.50 10.74 6.25
N PRO A 138 -4.19 10.64 7.41
CA PRO A 138 -3.80 11.34 8.63
C PRO A 138 -2.45 10.92 9.27
N CYS A 139 -1.68 10.03 8.65
CA CYS A 139 -0.66 9.24 9.34
C CYS A 139 0.74 9.20 8.72
N CYS A 140 1.06 9.96 7.66
CA CYS A 140 2.38 9.83 7.01
C CYS A 140 3.27 11.08 7.13
N SER A 141 4.40 10.94 7.83
CA SER A 141 5.50 11.92 7.84
C SER A 141 6.46 11.68 6.67
N THR A 142 7.05 12.78 6.21
CA THR A 142 7.88 12.90 5.00
C THR A 142 9.12 11.98 5.03
N VAL A 143 9.29 11.15 4.01
CA VAL A 143 10.55 10.43 3.76
C VAL A 143 11.47 11.27 2.88
N ARG A 144 12.68 11.55 3.37
CA ARG A 144 13.72 12.30 2.65
C ARG A 144 14.53 11.33 1.77
N PRO A 145 14.56 11.48 0.43
CA PRO A 145 15.36 10.61 -0.42
C PRO A 145 16.87 10.89 -0.24
N SER A 146 17.68 9.83 -0.15
CA SER A 146 19.13 9.92 0.11
C SER A 146 20.03 9.87 -1.14
N ARG A 147 19.48 9.74 -2.36
CA ARG A 147 20.27 9.83 -3.62
C ARG A 147 19.44 10.34 -4.80
N PRO A 148 20.02 11.14 -5.72
CA PRO A 148 19.33 11.61 -6.92
C PRO A 148 19.39 10.52 -7.99
N ARG A 149 18.22 10.07 -8.48
CA ARG A 149 17.95 9.42 -9.81
C ARG A 149 16.70 8.53 -9.83
N ARG A 150 16.01 8.34 -8.71
CA ARG A 150 14.77 7.54 -8.64
C ARG A 150 13.73 8.24 -7.76
N MET A 151 12.50 8.30 -8.25
CA MET A 151 11.37 8.77 -7.46
C MET A 151 10.81 7.58 -6.68
N SER A 152 10.71 7.74 -5.37
CA SER A 152 10.15 6.72 -4.48
C SER A 152 8.85 7.24 -3.89
N LEU A 153 7.77 6.52 -4.12
CA LEU A 153 6.47 6.79 -3.51
C LEU A 153 6.25 5.82 -2.34
N ILE A 154 5.78 6.34 -1.22
CA ILE A 154 5.33 5.52 -0.09
C ILE A 154 3.81 5.55 -0.10
N VAL A 155 3.22 4.35 -0.19
CA VAL A 155 1.78 4.10 -0.11
C VAL A 155 1.47 3.45 1.23
#